data_AF-A0A2V7V0Z5-F1
#
_entry.id   AF-A0A2V7V0Z5-F1
#
_cell.length_a   1.000
_cell.length_b   1.000
_cell.length_c   1.000
_cell.angle_alpha   90.00
_cell.angle_beta   90.00
_cell.angle_gamma   90.00
#
_symmetry.space_group_name_H-M   'P 1'
#
loop_
_entity.id
_entity.type
_entity.pdbx_description
1 polymer ?
#
loop_
_entity_poly.entity_id
_entity_poly.type
_entity_poly.pdbx_seq_one_letter_code
_entity_poly.pdbx_strand_id
1 'polypeptide(L)'
;MNGPFVPATLAETVRDLFLAERSGILTLSRTEVRKRIHFDRGMIFFADSSLEDEGLIDFLVHGRALDPSVIPSLPGAREDDWVLARW
;
A
#
# COMPACT_ATOMS: atom_id res chain seq x y z
N MET A 1 -19.32 -8.86 13.63
CA MET A 1 -20.17 -7.72 13.25
C MET A 1 -21.22 -8.24 12.27
N ASN A 2 -22.51 -8.18 12.62
CA ASN A 2 -23.63 -8.56 11.74
C ASN A 2 -24.54 -7.35 11.57
N GLY A 3 -24.42 -6.67 10.42
CA GLY A 3 -25.27 -5.57 9.98
C GLY A 3 -25.41 -5.68 8.45
N PRO A 4 -26.46 -5.08 7.85
CA PRO A 4 -26.67 -5.16 6.40
C PRO A 4 -25.43 -4.65 5.65
N PHE A 5 -24.82 -5.56 4.88
CA PHE A 5 -23.68 -5.26 4.03
C PHE A 5 -24.18 -4.50 2.80
N VAL A 6 -24.20 -3.18 2.87
CA VAL A 6 -24.25 -2.35 1.67
C VAL A 6 -22.86 -2.42 1.06
N PRO A 7 -22.69 -2.75 -0.24
CA PRO A 7 -21.37 -2.73 -0.86
C PRO A 7 -20.89 -1.29 -0.84
N ALA A 8 -20.05 -0.94 0.14
CA ALA A 8 -19.39 0.35 0.15
C ALA A 8 -18.55 0.43 -1.12
N THR A 9 -18.75 1.50 -1.89
CA THR A 9 -17.80 1.86 -2.94
C THR A 9 -16.41 2.04 -2.31
N LEU A 10 -15.36 1.94 -3.13
CA LEU A 10 -14.00 2.20 -2.65
C LEU A 10 -13.90 3.58 -1.98
N ALA A 11 -14.54 4.60 -2.55
CA ALA A 11 -14.55 5.96 -2.01
C ALA A 11 -15.18 6.02 -0.61
N GLU A 12 -16.30 5.33 -0.39
CA GLU A 12 -16.95 5.27 0.92
C GLU A 12 -16.08 4.51 1.93
N THR A 13 -15.45 3.41 1.52
CA THR A 13 -14.53 2.67 2.40
C THR A 13 -13.35 3.54 2.84
N VAL A 14 -12.74 4.28 1.91
CA VAL A 14 -11.63 5.19 2.22
C VAL A 14 -12.08 6.32 3.15
N ARG A 15 -13.25 6.93 2.87
CA ARG A 15 -13.82 7.97 3.73
C ARG A 15 -14.06 7.46 5.14
N ASP A 16 -14.64 6.28 5.27
CA ASP A 16 -14.98 5.72 6.58
C ASP A 16 -13.73 5.33 7.37
N LEU A 17 -12.67 4.85 6.70
CA LEU A 17 -11.36 4.63 7.32
C LEU A 17 -10.72 5.93 7.83
N PHE A 18 -10.81 7.00 7.04
CA PHE A 18 -10.33 8.33 7.42
C PHE A 18 -11.09 8.88 8.65
N LEU A 19 -12.43 8.91 8.57
CA LEU A 19 -13.28 9.45 9.64
C LEU A 19 -13.17 8.66 10.95
N ALA A 20 -12.93 7.35 10.87
CA ALA A 20 -12.75 6.50 12.03
C ALA A 20 -11.29 6.45 12.54
N GLU A 21 -10.38 7.21 11.94
CA GLU A 21 -8.93 7.20 12.23
C GLU A 21 -8.34 5.77 12.29
N ARG A 22 -8.78 4.87 11.40
CA ARG A 22 -8.34 3.47 11.45
C ARG A 22 -7.00 3.27 10.75
N SER A 23 -6.09 2.58 11.42
CA SER A 23 -4.87 2.04 10.82
C SER A 23 -5.12 0.63 10.26
N GLY A 24 -4.41 0.25 9.20
CA GLY A 24 -4.51 -1.08 8.62
C GLY A 24 -4.18 -1.11 7.12
N ILE A 25 -4.53 -2.22 6.47
CA ILE A 25 -4.25 -2.43 5.03
C ILE A 25 -5.57 -2.71 4.31
N LEU A 26 -5.94 -1.84 3.38
CA LEU A 26 -7.01 -2.10 2.43
C LEU A 26 -6.44 -2.87 1.24
N THR A 27 -6.87 -4.12 1.07
CA THR A 27 -6.44 -4.95 -0.06
C THR A 27 -7.52 -4.91 -1.14
N LEU A 28 -7.13 -4.45 -2.33
CA LEU A 28 -7.97 -4.46 -3.53
C LEU A 28 -7.47 -5.56 -4.44
N SER A 29 -8.35 -6.47 -4.85
CA SER A 29 -7.99 -7.57 -5.74
C SER A 29 -8.99 -7.69 -6.87
N ARG A 30 -8.47 -7.83 -8.10
CA ARG A 30 -9.27 -8.17 -9.28
C ARG A 30 -8.46 -9.11 -10.16
N THR A 31 -8.99 -10.30 -10.41
CA THR A 31 -8.29 -11.36 -11.14
C THR A 31 -6.94 -11.66 -10.46
N GLU A 32 -5.81 -11.45 -11.14
CA GLU A 32 -4.46 -11.70 -10.62
C GLU A 32 -3.78 -10.42 -10.09
N VAL A 33 -4.44 -9.26 -10.21
CA VAL A 33 -3.88 -7.98 -9.76
C VAL A 33 -4.31 -7.71 -8.33
N ARG A 34 -3.34 -7.44 -7.47
CA ARG A 34 -3.53 -6.99 -6.09
C ARG A 34 -2.93 -5.61 -5.89
N LYS A 35 -3.68 -4.71 -5.28
CA LYS A 35 -3.19 -3.45 -4.72
C LYS A 35 -3.38 -3.50 -3.21
N ARG A 36 -2.44 -2.92 -2.46
CA ARG A 36 -2.57 -2.72 -1.02
C ARG A 36 -2.39 -1.24 -0.73
N ILE A 37 -3.31 -0.67 0.04
CA ILE A 37 -3.23 0.71 0.51
C ILE A 37 -3.09 0.65 2.02
N HIS A 38 -2.02 1.22 2.54
CA HIS A 38 -1.69 1.23 3.96
C HIS A 38 -2.17 2.53 4.58
N PHE A 39 -2.93 2.38 5.65
CA PHE A 39 -3.53 3.46 6.42
C PHE A 39 -2.89 3.54 7.80
N ASP A 40 -2.54 4.76 8.22
CA ASP A 40 -2.17 5.07 9.59
C ASP A 40 -3.05 6.21 10.08
N ARG A 41 -3.82 5.97 11.14
CA ARG A 41 -4.81 6.90 11.68
C ARG A 41 -5.75 7.47 10.60
N GLY A 42 -6.17 6.59 9.67
CA GLY A 42 -7.05 6.95 8.56
C GLY A 42 -6.36 7.68 7.39
N MET A 43 -5.07 7.99 7.49
CA MET A 43 -4.28 8.61 6.43
C MET A 43 -3.60 7.55 5.57
N ILE A 44 -3.65 7.71 4.26
CA ILE A 44 -2.87 6.89 3.33
C ILE A 44 -1.42 7.35 3.43
N PHE A 45 -0.51 6.43 3.76
CA PHE A 45 0.92 6.74 3.83
C PHE A 45 1.76 5.88 2.88
N PHE A 46 1.23 4.75 2.41
CA PHE A 46 1.90 3.90 1.45
C PHE A 46 0.91 3.10 0.60
N ALA A 47 1.28 2.77 -0.63
CA ALA A 47 0.55 1.85 -1.47
C ALA A 47 1.52 0.98 -2.27
N ASP A 48 1.17 -0.29 -2.43
CA ASP A 48 1.91 -1.23 -3.25
C ASP A 48 1.01 -1.99 -4.23
N SER A 49 1.64 -2.45 -5.31
CA SER A 49 1.00 -3.13 -6.43
C SER A 49 1.67 -4.48 -6.67
N SER A 50 0.92 -5.52 -7.02
CA SER A 50 1.50 -6.78 -7.50
C SER A 50 2.04 -6.72 -8.94
N LEU A 51 1.82 -5.60 -9.64
CA LEU A 51 2.41 -5.34 -10.95
C LEU A 51 3.76 -4.64 -10.77
N GLU A 52 4.80 -5.17 -11.41
CA GLU A 52 6.20 -4.73 -11.29
C GLU A 52 6.38 -3.27 -11.75
N ASP A 53 5.66 -2.84 -12.79
CA ASP A 53 5.74 -1.49 -13.36
C ASP A 53 5.03 -0.42 -12.50
N GLU A 54 4.31 -0.84 -11.46
CA GLU A 54 3.61 0.04 -10.52
C GLU A 54 4.25 0.05 -9.11
N GLY A 55 5.46 -0.48 -8.98
CA GLY A 55 6.23 -0.45 -7.72
C GLY A 55 6.68 0.96 -7.36
N LEU A 56 6.08 1.56 -6.32
CA LEU A 56 6.49 2.89 -5.84
C LEU A 56 7.94 2.90 -5.30
N ILE A 57 8.36 1.86 -4.59
CA ILE A 57 9.72 1.76 -4.05
C ILE A 57 10.73 1.71 -5.20
N ASP A 58 10.50 0.82 -6.18
CA ASP A 58 11.33 0.70 -7.37
C ASP A 58 11.42 2.03 -8.12
N PHE A 59 10.28 2.69 -8.34
CA PHE A 59 10.24 4.00 -8.98
C PHE A 59 11.09 5.05 -8.25
N LEU A 60 10.97 5.13 -6.92
CA LEU A 60 11.70 6.11 -6.12
C LEU A 60 13.21 5.82 -6.05
N VAL A 61 13.60 4.55 -6.01
CA VAL A 61 15.01 4.13 -6.05
C VAL A 61 15.63 4.47 -7.40
N HIS A 62 14.99 4.10 -8.50
CA HIS A 62 15.47 4.43 -9.85
C HIS A 62 15.56 5.95 -10.06
N GLY A 63 14.62 6.71 -9.50
CA GLY A 63 14.62 8.17 -9.51
C GLY A 63 15.63 8.83 -8.55
N ARG A 64 16.39 8.05 -7.76
CA ARG A 64 17.29 8.52 -6.68
C ARG A 64 16.61 9.38 -5.62
N ALA A 65 15.29 9.26 -5.48
CA ALA A 65 14.50 9.93 -4.46
C ALA A 65 14.47 9.15 -3.14
N LEU A 66 14.92 7.89 -3.16
CA LEU A 66 14.99 7.00 -2.01
C LEU A 66 16.32 6.23 -2.04
N ASP A 67 17.02 6.23 -0.91
CA ASP A 67 18.25 5.43 -0.76
C ASP A 67 17.89 3.94 -0.59
N PRO A 68 18.49 3.01 -1.35
CA PRO A 68 18.17 1.60 -1.23
C PRO A 68 18.37 1.01 0.18
N SER A 69 19.29 1.57 0.97
CA SER A 69 19.57 1.10 2.34
C SER A 69 18.39 1.26 3.30
N VAL A 70 17.44 2.16 3.01
CA VAL A 70 16.28 2.38 3.88
C VAL A 70 15.10 1.47 3.56
N ILE A 71 15.12 0.75 2.42
CA ILE A 71 14.02 -0.13 1.96
C ILE A 71 13.59 -1.15 3.03
N PRO A 72 14.49 -1.86 3.75
CA PRO A 72 14.07 -2.85 4.75
C PRO A 72 13.28 -2.26 5.91
N SER A 73 13.38 -0.94 6.13
CA SER A 73 12.65 -0.20 7.16
C SER A 73 11.35 0.43 6.66
N LEU A 74 11.11 0.42 5.34
CA LEU A 74 9.91 0.99 4.77
C LEU A 74 8.70 0.08 5.00
N PRO A 75 7.60 0.63 5.49
CA PRO A 75 6.35 -0.11 5.56
C PRO A 75 5.92 -0.60 4.18
N GLY A 76 5.62 -1.89 4.06
CA GLY A 76 5.14 -2.48 2.82
C GLY A 76 6.22 -2.86 1.80
N ALA A 77 7.52 -2.68 2.13
CA ALA A 77 8.61 -3.25 1.37
C ALA A 77 8.45 -4.78 1.26
N ARG A 78 8.52 -5.29 0.03
CA ARG A 78 8.54 -6.72 -0.28
C ARG A 78 9.94 -7.28 -0.12
N GLU A 79 10.04 -8.60 0.09
CA GLU A 79 11.33 -9.29 -0.01
C GLU A 79 12.03 -9.04 -1.35
N ASP A 80 11.25 -8.93 -2.45
CA ASP A 80 11.78 -8.64 -3.78
C ASP A 80 12.42 -7.23 -3.85
N ASP A 81 11.89 -6.25 -3.11
CA ASP A 81 12.43 -4.89 -3.05
C ASP A 81 13.82 -4.86 -2.36
N TRP A 82 14.14 -5.88 -1.56
CA TRP A 82 15.43 -5.97 -0.85
C TRP A 82 16.57 -6.31 -1.81
N VAL A 83 16.27 -6.81 -3.01
CA VAL A 83 17.25 -6.99 -4.08
C VAL A 83 17.83 -5.63 -4.50
N LEU A 84 17.05 -4.55 -4.43
CA LEU A 84 17.52 -3.20 -4.70
C LEU A 84 18.45 -2.67 -3.59
N ALA A 85 18.24 -3.09 -2.34
CA ALA A 85 19.05 -2.67 -1.18
C ALA A 85 20.47 -3.28 -1.14
N ARG A 86 20.81 -4.19 -2.06
CA ARG A 86 22.09 -4.93 -2.09
C ARG A 86 23.16 -4.33 -3.00
N TRP A 87 22.89 -3.19 -3.64
CA TRP A 87 23.79 -2.51 -4.60
C TRP A 87 24.23 -1.14 -4.11
#